data_AF-A0A4U9HWK5-F1
#
_entry.id   AF-A0A4U9HWK5-F1
#
_cell.length_a   1.000
_cell.length_b   1.000
_cell.length_c   1.000
_cell.angle_alpha   90.00
_cell.angle_beta   90.00
_cell.angle_gamma   90.00
#
_symmetry.space_group_name_H-M   'P 1'
#
loop_
_entity.id
_entity.type
_entity.pdbx_description
1 polymer ?
#
loop_
_entity_poly.entity_id
_entity_poly.type
_entity_poly.pdbx_seq_one_letter_code
_entity_poly.pdbx_strand_id
1 'polypeptide(L)'
;MIRNADTAMYTAKENGRGTFCVFSPEMNQRVFEYLWLDTNLRKALDNDQLVIHYQPKITWRGEVKTLEALVRWQSPERGLIPPLEFISYAEESGLIVPLGRWVMLDVVRQVAKWRDKGINLRVAVNVSARQLADQTIFSDLKQALKDLNFEYCPIDVELTESCLIENEELALSVIQQFSKLGGADPSR
;
A
#
# COMPACT_ATOMS: atom_id res chain seq x y z
N MET A 1 -13.21 -28.52 24.41
CA MET A 1 -11.96 -27.82 24.82
C MET A 1 -10.76 -28.41 24.07
N ILE A 2 -10.66 -28.15 22.76
CA ILE A 2 -9.43 -28.31 21.95
C ILE A 2 -9.56 -27.25 20.85
N ARG A 3 -9.14 -26.02 21.12
CA ARG A 3 -9.00 -24.94 20.12
C ARG A 3 -8.11 -23.78 20.58
N ASN A 4 -7.56 -23.86 21.80
CA ASN A 4 -6.74 -22.79 22.41
C ASN A 4 -5.24 -23.11 22.40
N ALA A 5 -4.80 -24.13 21.65
CA ALA A 5 -3.39 -24.51 21.61
C ALA A 5 -2.56 -23.68 20.62
N ASP A 6 -3.18 -23.09 19.59
CA ASP A 6 -2.44 -22.38 18.54
C ASP A 6 -2.25 -20.87 18.83
N THR A 7 -2.99 -20.30 19.79
CA THR A 7 -2.90 -18.86 20.13
C THR A 7 -1.72 -18.53 21.05
N ALA A 8 -1.10 -19.52 21.70
CA ALA A 8 0.02 -19.29 22.63
C ALA A 8 1.42 -19.31 21.97
N MET A 9 1.53 -19.71 20.70
CA MET A 9 2.84 -19.89 20.07
C MET A 9 3.42 -18.62 19.45
N TYR A 10 2.59 -17.61 19.15
CA TYR A 10 3.05 -16.41 18.46
C TYR A 10 3.62 -15.32 19.38
N THR A 11 3.22 -15.31 20.65
CA THR A 11 3.73 -14.34 21.63
C THR A 11 5.15 -14.64 22.12
N ALA A 12 5.71 -15.82 21.78
CA ALA A 12 7.02 -16.26 22.22
C ALA A 12 8.20 -15.81 21.33
N LYS A 13 7.96 -15.01 20.29
CA LYS A 13 9.03 -14.59 19.34
C LYS A 13 9.58 -13.18 19.54
N GLU A 14 8.92 -12.31 20.30
CA GLU A 14 9.43 -10.95 20.58
C GLU A 14 10.16 -10.83 21.93
N ASN A 15 9.89 -11.72 22.88
CA ASN A 15 10.59 -11.75 24.16
C ASN A 15 11.28 -13.10 24.30
N GLY A 16 12.61 -13.09 24.36
CA GLY A 16 13.45 -14.28 24.36
C GLY A 16 12.96 -15.41 25.26
N ARG A 17 13.31 -16.64 24.85
CA ARG A 17 13.05 -17.92 25.53
C ARG A 17 12.99 -17.75 27.06
N GLY A 18 11.78 -17.86 27.63
CA GLY A 18 11.58 -17.98 29.07
C GLY A 18 10.88 -16.81 29.78
N THR A 19 9.95 -16.11 29.14
CA THR A 19 9.13 -15.09 29.83
C THR A 19 7.65 -15.49 29.90
N PHE A 20 7.10 -15.46 31.12
CA PHE A 20 5.67 -15.58 31.38
C PHE A 20 4.96 -14.33 30.84
N CYS A 21 4.09 -14.48 29.83
CA CYS A 21 3.23 -13.39 29.40
C CYS A 21 2.00 -13.31 30.32
N VAL A 22 1.88 -12.20 31.05
CA VAL A 22 0.68 -11.88 31.84
C VAL A 22 -0.43 -11.48 30.86
N PHE A 23 -1.50 -12.27 30.82
CA PHE A 23 -2.72 -11.98 30.05
C PHE A 23 -3.36 -10.68 30.56
N SER A 24 -3.29 -9.60 29.79
CA SER A 24 -3.90 -8.31 30.13
C SER A 24 -5.06 -7.96 29.17
N PRO A 25 -6.06 -7.15 29.59
CA PRO A 25 -7.17 -6.71 28.74
C PRO A 25 -6.72 -6.02 27.44
N GLU A 26 -5.58 -5.32 27.47
CA GLU A 26 -4.99 -4.63 26.32
C GLU A 26 -4.51 -5.64 25.25
N MET A 27 -4.01 -6.82 25.66
CA MET A 27 -3.68 -7.89 24.72
C MET A 27 -4.94 -8.43 24.03
N ASN A 28 -6.06 -8.52 24.74
CA ASN A 28 -7.34 -8.93 24.13
C ASN A 28 -7.77 -7.94 23.05
N GLN A 29 -7.69 -6.63 23.31
CA GLN A 29 -8.10 -5.62 22.33
C GLN A 29 -7.26 -5.68 21.05
N ARG A 30 -5.92 -5.82 21.17
CA ARG A 30 -5.03 -5.92 20.01
C ARG A 30 -5.29 -7.19 19.18
N VAL A 31 -5.61 -8.31 19.82
CA VAL A 31 -5.99 -9.55 19.13
C VAL A 31 -7.32 -9.39 18.39
N PHE A 32 -8.32 -8.75 19.01
CA PHE A 32 -9.60 -8.48 18.35
C PHE A 32 -9.43 -7.54 17.15
N GLU A 33 -8.62 -6.50 17.26
CA GLU A 33 -8.31 -5.60 16.16
C GLU A 33 -7.62 -6.33 15.01
N TYR A 34 -6.63 -7.17 15.30
CA TYR A 34 -5.94 -7.97 14.28
C TYR A 34 -6.89 -8.91 13.55
N LEU A 35 -7.76 -9.61 14.28
CA LEU A 35 -8.75 -10.53 13.69
C LEU A 35 -9.78 -9.78 12.84
N TRP A 36 -10.21 -8.61 13.29
CA TRP A 36 -11.13 -7.76 12.54
C TRP A 36 -10.48 -7.28 11.24
N LEU A 37 -9.22 -6.83 11.28
CA LEU A 37 -8.46 -6.42 10.10
C LEU A 37 -8.26 -7.58 9.12
N ASP A 38 -7.87 -8.78 9.57
CA ASP A 38 -7.70 -9.95 8.69
C ASP A 38 -8.97 -10.29 7.94
N THR A 39 -10.09 -10.33 8.67
CA THR A 39 -11.38 -10.72 8.13
C THR A 39 -11.91 -9.68 7.14
N ASN A 40 -11.74 -8.39 7.45
CA ASN A 40 -12.43 -7.33 6.73
C ASN A 40 -11.56 -6.63 5.68
N LEU A 41 -10.24 -6.56 5.83
CA LEU A 41 -9.38 -5.95 4.80
C LEU A 41 -9.34 -6.79 3.51
N ARG A 42 -9.38 -8.12 3.63
CA ARG A 42 -9.52 -9.02 2.48
C ARG A 42 -10.82 -8.76 1.73
N LYS A 43 -11.94 -8.68 2.47
CA LYS A 43 -13.25 -8.33 1.89
C LYS A 43 -13.25 -6.93 1.28
N ALA A 44 -12.51 -5.98 1.86
CA ALA A 44 -12.47 -4.62 1.37
C ALA A 44 -11.87 -4.52 -0.04
N LEU A 45 -10.84 -5.34 -0.32
CA LEU A 45 -10.21 -5.46 -1.64
C LEU A 45 -11.19 -6.00 -2.70
N ASP A 46 -12.12 -6.87 -2.31
CA ASP A 46 -13.06 -7.53 -3.23
C ASP A 46 -14.41 -6.81 -3.38
N ASN A 47 -14.80 -5.94 -2.43
CA ASN A 47 -16.16 -5.37 -2.34
C ASN A 47 -16.21 -3.85 -2.52
N ASP A 48 -15.31 -3.26 -3.30
CA ASP A 48 -15.27 -1.81 -3.61
C ASP A 48 -15.28 -0.90 -2.36
N GLN A 49 -14.67 -1.35 -1.26
CA GLN A 49 -14.62 -0.60 0.00
C GLN A 49 -13.37 0.28 0.11
N LEU A 50 -12.44 0.17 -0.83
CA LEU A 50 -11.25 0.99 -0.87
C LEU A 50 -11.48 2.16 -1.81
N VAL A 51 -11.04 3.34 -1.40
CA VAL A 51 -11.07 4.55 -2.22
C VAL A 51 -9.73 5.26 -2.14
N ILE A 52 -9.43 6.04 -3.17
CA ILE A 52 -8.20 6.83 -3.23
C ILE A 52 -8.57 8.31 -3.11
N HIS A 53 -8.01 8.96 -2.09
CA HIS A 53 -8.02 10.41 -1.99
C HIS A 53 -6.74 10.95 -2.63
N TYR A 54 -6.84 12.06 -3.35
CA TYR A 54 -5.70 12.68 -4.03
C TYR A 54 -5.33 13.99 -3.36
N GLN A 55 -4.12 14.05 -2.80
CA GLN A 55 -3.61 15.25 -2.15
C GLN A 55 -2.67 16.03 -3.09
N PRO A 56 -2.96 17.30 -3.43
CA PRO A 56 -2.07 18.09 -4.28
C PRO A 56 -0.72 18.39 -3.63
N LYS A 57 0.37 18.20 -4.38
CA LYS A 57 1.71 18.69 -4.03
C LYS A 57 1.93 20.05 -4.69
N ILE A 58 1.92 21.08 -3.84
CA ILE A 58 2.00 22.48 -4.25
C ILE A 58 3.46 22.94 -4.20
N THR A 59 3.96 23.47 -5.31
CA THR A 59 5.30 24.07 -5.37
C THR A 59 5.35 25.36 -4.55
N TRP A 60 6.55 25.86 -4.26
CA TRP A 60 6.72 27.17 -3.61
C TRP A 60 6.08 28.34 -4.37
N ARG A 61 5.77 28.16 -5.67
CA ARG A 61 5.08 29.14 -6.52
C ARG A 61 3.55 29.03 -6.49
N GLY A 62 2.99 28.06 -5.77
CA GLY A 62 1.54 27.80 -5.74
C GLY A 62 1.02 26.91 -6.88
N GLU A 63 1.90 26.38 -7.75
CA GLU A 63 1.52 25.47 -8.84
C GLU A 63 1.35 24.04 -8.32
N VAL A 64 0.30 23.34 -8.75
CA VAL A 64 0.12 21.90 -8.55
C VAL A 64 0.79 21.16 -9.69
N LYS A 65 1.85 20.40 -9.40
CA LYS A 65 2.57 19.60 -10.41
C LYS A 65 2.25 18.11 -10.32
N THR A 66 2.03 17.62 -9.12
CA THR A 66 1.76 16.20 -8.86
C THR A 66 0.70 16.06 -7.77
N LEU A 67 0.08 14.88 -7.72
CA LEU A 67 -0.85 14.48 -6.67
C LEU A 67 -0.27 13.30 -5.91
N GLU A 68 -0.57 13.16 -4.63
CA GLU A 68 -0.31 11.94 -3.87
C GLU A 68 -1.59 11.10 -3.78
N ALA A 69 -1.50 9.82 -4.13
CA ALA A 69 -2.56 8.85 -3.94
C ALA A 69 -2.51 8.31 -2.51
N LEU A 70 -3.58 8.59 -1.76
CA LEU A 70 -3.73 8.17 -0.38
C LEU A 70 -4.93 7.23 -0.26
N VAL A 71 -4.64 5.94 -0.06
CA VAL A 71 -5.68 4.93 0.13
C VAL A 71 -6.46 5.20 1.42
N ARG A 72 -7.78 4.99 1.35
CA ARG A 72 -8.71 5.05 2.46
C ARG A 72 -9.62 3.84 2.39
N TRP A 73 -9.99 3.32 3.54
CA TRP A 73 -10.93 2.22 3.60
C TRP A 73 -12.28 2.70 4.13
N GLN A 74 -13.29 2.65 3.26
CA GLN A 74 -14.69 2.87 3.61
C GLN A 74 -15.28 1.58 4.19
N SER A 75 -15.02 1.34 5.47
CA SER A 75 -15.61 0.21 6.18
C SER A 75 -17.12 0.43 6.37
N PRO A 76 -17.98 -0.54 6.04
CA PRO A 76 -19.41 -0.46 6.34
C PRO A 76 -19.69 -0.34 7.84
N GLU A 77 -18.80 -0.89 8.68
CA GLU A 77 -18.98 -0.97 10.13
C GLU A 77 -18.32 0.21 10.86
N ARG A 78 -17.15 0.66 10.40
CA ARG A 78 -16.32 1.65 11.09
C ARG A 78 -16.19 2.98 10.36
N GLY A 79 -16.83 3.14 9.20
CA GLY A 79 -16.71 4.33 8.38
C GLY A 79 -15.33 4.45 7.73
N LEU A 80 -14.85 5.68 7.58
CA LEU A 80 -13.58 5.96 6.88
C LEU A 80 -12.38 5.68 7.79
N ILE A 81 -11.65 4.60 7.50
CA ILE A 81 -10.45 4.20 8.21
C ILE A 81 -9.21 4.76 7.50
N PRO A 82 -8.32 5.49 8.22
CA PRO A 82 -7.08 6.01 7.68
C PRO A 82 -6.02 4.90 7.48
N PRO A 83 -5.07 5.09 6.56
CA PRO A 83 -4.03 4.10 6.24
C PRO A 83 -3.19 3.70 7.46
N LEU A 84 -2.92 4.63 8.38
CA LEU A 84 -2.17 4.36 9.61
C LEU A 84 -2.76 3.21 10.47
N GLU A 85 -4.05 2.92 10.35
CA GLU A 85 -4.72 1.88 11.14
C GLU A 85 -4.65 0.48 10.51
N PHE A 86 -4.38 0.35 9.20
CA PHE A 86 -4.40 -0.94 8.51
C PHE A 86 -3.14 -1.26 7.70
N ILE A 87 -2.28 -0.28 7.40
CA ILE A 87 -1.08 -0.51 6.57
C ILE A 87 -0.09 -1.44 7.27
N SER A 88 0.20 -1.23 8.56
CA SER A 88 1.10 -2.13 9.31
C SER A 88 0.60 -3.57 9.33
N TYR A 89 -0.72 -3.75 9.51
CA TYR A 89 -1.35 -5.06 9.42
C TYR A 89 -1.23 -5.66 8.01
N ALA A 90 -1.46 -4.86 6.96
CA ALA A 90 -1.34 -5.30 5.58
C ALA A 90 0.10 -5.75 5.28
N GLU A 91 1.09 -5.07 5.82
CA GLU A 91 2.51 -5.43 5.67
C GLU A 91 2.83 -6.75 6.34
N GLU A 92 2.42 -6.96 7.59
CA GLU A 92 2.64 -8.20 8.34
C GLU A 92 1.94 -9.39 7.67
N SER A 93 0.66 -9.24 7.34
CA SER A 93 -0.19 -10.28 6.73
C SER A 93 0.15 -10.58 5.26
N GLY A 94 0.90 -9.70 4.60
CA GLY A 94 1.21 -9.78 3.16
C GLY A 94 0.11 -9.21 2.25
N LEU A 95 -1.02 -8.74 2.80
CA LEU A 95 -2.07 -8.05 2.04
C LEU A 95 -1.62 -6.72 1.45
N ILE A 96 -0.47 -6.19 1.88
CA ILE A 96 0.12 -5.00 1.29
C ILE A 96 0.37 -5.21 -0.21
N VAL A 97 0.72 -6.42 -0.65
CA VAL A 97 0.95 -6.75 -2.07
C VAL A 97 -0.32 -6.56 -2.92
N PRO A 98 -1.44 -7.28 -2.67
CA PRO A 98 -2.67 -7.09 -3.43
C PRO A 98 -3.25 -5.67 -3.26
N LEU A 99 -3.09 -5.05 -2.09
CA LEU A 99 -3.50 -3.66 -1.87
C LEU A 99 -2.74 -2.69 -2.78
N GLY A 100 -1.41 -2.81 -2.85
CA GLY A 100 -0.58 -1.96 -3.71
C GLY A 100 -0.91 -2.10 -5.18
N ARG A 101 -1.09 -3.36 -5.61
CA ARG A 101 -1.55 -3.68 -6.96
C ARG A 101 -2.88 -2.98 -7.26
N TRP A 102 -3.86 -3.08 -6.37
CA TRP A 102 -5.15 -2.42 -6.52
C TRP A 102 -4.98 -0.90 -6.64
N VAL A 103 -4.21 -0.28 -5.74
CA VAL A 103 -3.95 1.17 -5.74
C VAL A 103 -3.32 1.61 -7.06
N MET A 104 -2.25 0.96 -7.52
CA MET A 104 -1.57 1.33 -8.77
C MET A 104 -2.50 1.25 -9.98
N LEU A 105 -3.25 0.16 -10.11
CA LEU A 105 -4.15 -0.03 -11.25
C LEU A 105 -5.30 0.99 -11.23
N ASP A 106 -5.86 1.29 -10.05
CA ASP A 106 -6.91 2.30 -9.92
C ASP A 106 -6.38 3.70 -10.27
N VAL A 107 -5.19 4.06 -9.79
CA VAL A 107 -4.53 5.34 -10.12
C VAL A 107 -4.30 5.47 -11.62
N VAL A 108 -3.78 4.44 -12.32
CA VAL A 108 -3.59 4.53 -13.79
C VAL A 108 -4.94 4.78 -14.48
N ARG A 109 -6.00 4.06 -14.08
CA ARG A 109 -7.34 4.27 -14.65
C ARG A 109 -7.87 5.66 -14.35
N GLN A 110 -7.63 6.19 -13.16
CA GLN A 110 -8.06 7.52 -12.78
C GLN A 110 -7.31 8.60 -13.56
N VAL A 111 -6.00 8.44 -13.77
CA VAL A 111 -5.22 9.35 -14.60
C VAL A 111 -5.67 9.30 -16.06
N ALA A 112 -6.04 8.13 -16.59
CA ALA A 112 -6.62 8.03 -17.94
C ALA A 112 -7.90 8.87 -18.06
N LYS A 113 -8.80 8.77 -17.08
CA LYS A 113 -10.03 9.59 -17.03
C LYS A 113 -9.73 11.10 -16.96
N TRP A 114 -8.66 11.49 -16.28
CA TRP A 114 -8.23 12.89 -16.22
C TRP A 114 -7.62 13.36 -17.54
N ARG A 115 -6.79 12.52 -18.17
CA ARG A 115 -6.20 12.78 -19.49
C ARG A 115 -7.29 13.02 -20.54
N ASP A 116 -8.35 12.21 -20.53
CA ASP A 116 -9.50 12.35 -21.44
C ASP A 116 -10.25 13.69 -21.24
N LYS A 117 -10.11 14.31 -20.07
CA LYS A 117 -10.63 15.64 -19.74
C LYS A 117 -9.61 16.77 -19.96
N GLY A 118 -8.44 16.46 -20.53
CA GLY A 118 -7.35 17.42 -20.75
C GLY A 118 -6.50 17.73 -19.51
N ILE A 119 -6.67 16.98 -18.42
CA ILE A 119 -5.90 17.15 -17.18
C ILE A 119 -4.73 16.16 -17.21
N ASN A 120 -3.52 16.68 -17.40
CA ASN A 120 -2.29 15.90 -17.44
C ASN A 120 -1.50 16.11 -16.14
N LEU A 121 -1.73 15.24 -15.16
CA LEU A 121 -1.04 15.24 -13.87
C LEU A 121 -0.38 13.89 -13.61
N ARG A 122 0.78 13.93 -12.95
CA ARG A 122 1.42 12.73 -12.40
C ARG A 122 0.91 12.45 -11.00
N VAL A 123 0.86 11.18 -10.63
CA VAL A 123 0.40 10.75 -9.30
C VAL A 123 1.48 9.92 -8.61
N ALA A 124 1.91 10.37 -7.44
CA ALA A 124 2.76 9.61 -6.54
C ALA A 124 1.96 8.54 -5.81
N VAL A 125 2.47 7.31 -5.80
CA VAL A 125 1.90 6.17 -5.08
C VAL A 125 2.93 5.68 -4.06
N ASN A 126 2.49 5.54 -2.81
CA ASN A 126 3.30 4.98 -1.73
C ASN A 126 3.46 3.47 -1.94
N VAL A 127 4.70 2.98 -1.88
CA VAL A 127 5.00 1.57 -2.08
C VAL A 127 5.98 1.06 -1.01
N SER A 128 5.66 -0.08 -0.41
CA SER A 128 6.49 -0.79 0.56
C SER A 128 7.44 -1.78 -0.10
N ALA A 129 8.55 -2.11 0.57
CA ALA A 129 9.57 -3.03 0.07
C ALA A 129 8.99 -4.41 -0.29
N ARG A 130 7.97 -4.87 0.44
CA ARG A 130 7.31 -6.16 0.17
C ARG A 130 6.50 -6.17 -1.12
N GLN A 131 5.85 -5.05 -1.47
CA GLN A 131 5.14 -4.90 -2.75
C GLN A 131 6.12 -4.93 -3.93
N LEU A 132 7.32 -4.42 -3.70
CA LEU A 132 8.33 -4.27 -4.74
C LEU A 132 9.05 -5.56 -5.13
N ALA A 133 9.11 -6.53 -4.22
CA ALA A 133 9.63 -7.86 -4.51
C ALA A 133 8.71 -8.68 -5.42
N ASP A 134 7.44 -8.29 -5.58
CA ASP A 134 6.47 -9.01 -6.40
C ASP A 134 6.50 -8.53 -7.86
N GLN A 135 7.00 -9.39 -8.75
CA GLN A 135 7.09 -9.10 -10.18
C GLN A 135 5.73 -8.99 -10.87
N THR A 136 4.65 -9.56 -10.29
CA THR A 136 3.32 -9.53 -10.88
C THR A 136 2.82 -8.09 -10.98
N ILE A 137 3.04 -7.27 -9.95
CA ILE A 137 2.67 -5.85 -9.91
C ILE A 137 3.16 -5.11 -11.16
N PHE A 138 4.44 -5.30 -11.52
CA PHE A 138 5.03 -4.63 -12.68
C PHE A 138 4.44 -5.15 -14.00
N SER A 139 4.14 -6.44 -14.09
CA SER A 139 3.53 -7.03 -15.28
C SER A 139 2.12 -6.49 -15.51
N ASP A 140 1.32 -6.33 -14.45
CA ASP A 140 -0.03 -5.80 -14.55
C ASP A 140 -0.04 -4.30 -14.82
N LEU A 141 0.90 -3.56 -14.21
CA LEU A 141 1.07 -2.15 -14.50
C LEU A 141 1.41 -1.93 -15.97
N LYS A 142 2.37 -2.69 -16.52
CA LYS A 142 2.72 -2.62 -17.95
C LYS A 142 1.52 -2.93 -18.85
N GLN A 143 0.75 -3.96 -18.50
CA GLN A 143 -0.45 -4.33 -19.25
C GLN A 143 -1.48 -3.19 -19.21
N ALA A 144 -1.76 -2.61 -18.04
CA ALA A 144 -2.70 -1.50 -17.89
C ALA A 144 -2.26 -0.24 -18.65
N LEU A 145 -0.97 0.09 -18.65
CA LEU A 145 -0.43 1.20 -19.43
C LEU A 145 -0.63 0.98 -20.93
N LYS A 146 -0.41 -0.25 -21.42
CA LYS A 146 -0.65 -0.61 -22.81
C LYS A 146 -2.13 -0.51 -23.18
N ASP A 147 -3.02 -1.07 -22.37
CA ASP A 147 -4.47 -1.09 -22.63
C ASP A 147 -5.07 0.33 -22.65
N LEU A 148 -4.50 1.24 -21.85
CA LEU A 148 -4.92 2.64 -21.77
C LEU A 148 -4.10 3.56 -22.69
N ASN A 149 -3.26 3.01 -23.57
CA ASN A 149 -2.41 3.76 -24.51
C ASN A 149 -1.58 4.87 -23.84
N PHE A 150 -0.87 4.54 -22.77
CA PHE A 150 0.13 5.42 -22.17
C PHE A 150 1.50 5.18 -22.82
N GLU A 151 2.12 6.24 -23.34
CA GLU A 151 3.50 6.21 -23.83
C GLU A 151 4.52 6.21 -22.68
N TYR A 152 4.13 6.78 -21.53
CA TYR A 152 4.94 6.89 -20.32
C TYR A 152 4.07 6.59 -19.09
N CYS A 153 4.66 5.97 -18.07
CA CYS A 153 4.00 5.75 -16.79
C CYS A 153 3.62 7.11 -16.15
N PRO A 154 2.33 7.36 -15.87
CA PRO A 154 1.90 8.58 -15.20
C PRO A 154 2.03 8.52 -13.67
N ILE A 155 2.59 7.42 -13.15
CA ILE A 155 2.77 7.17 -11.73
C ILE A 155 4.23 7.36 -11.35
N ASP A 156 4.43 8.04 -10.23
CA ASP A 156 5.70 8.13 -9.51
C ASP A 156 5.61 7.24 -8.26
N VAL A 157 6.71 6.60 -7.89
CA VAL A 157 6.75 5.73 -6.69
C VAL A 157 7.45 6.46 -5.56
N GLU A 158 6.78 6.51 -4.41
CA GLU A 158 7.36 6.98 -3.16
C GLU A 158 7.66 5.80 -2.26
N LEU A 159 8.94 5.64 -1.96
CA LEU A 159 9.45 4.64 -1.03
C LEU A 159 9.45 5.25 0.37
N THR A 160 9.03 4.48 1.36
CA THR A 160 9.22 4.89 2.76
C THR A 160 10.70 4.80 3.12
N GLU A 161 11.14 5.62 4.07
CA GLU A 161 12.52 5.60 4.58
C GLU A 161 12.91 4.21 5.13
N SER A 162 11.96 3.54 5.80
CA SER A 162 12.13 2.16 6.27
C SER A 162 12.46 1.17 5.15
N CYS A 163 11.89 1.35 3.95
CA CYS A 163 12.21 0.49 2.80
C CYS A 163 13.65 0.65 2.34
N LEU A 164 14.18 1.88 2.35
CA LEU A 164 15.56 2.17 1.96
C LEU A 164 16.56 1.56 2.96
N ILE A 165 16.23 1.58 4.25
CA ILE A 165 17.08 1.04 5.32
C ILE A 165 17.06 -0.50 5.33
N GLU A 166 15.90 -1.12 5.13
CA GLU A 166 15.76 -2.58 5.18
C GLU A 166 16.42 -3.29 3.98
N ASN A 167 16.31 -2.72 2.77
CA ASN A 167 16.85 -3.35 1.57
C ASN A 167 17.14 -2.35 0.43
N GLU A 168 18.28 -1.66 0.54
CA GLU A 168 18.74 -0.67 -0.43
C GLU A 168 18.86 -1.22 -1.87
N GLU A 169 19.38 -2.43 -2.05
CA GLU A 169 19.53 -3.05 -3.37
C GLU A 169 18.17 -3.28 -4.06
N LEU A 170 17.18 -3.77 -3.30
CA LEU A 170 15.83 -3.96 -3.80
C LEU A 170 15.19 -2.61 -4.18
N ALA A 171 15.32 -1.60 -3.31
CA ALA A 171 14.82 -0.25 -3.57
C ALA A 171 15.43 0.37 -4.85
N LEU A 172 16.75 0.26 -5.04
CA LEU A 172 17.42 0.74 -6.25
C LEU A 172 16.93 0.00 -7.51
N SER A 173 16.77 -1.32 -7.43
CA SER A 173 16.27 -2.11 -8.57
C SER A 173 14.89 -1.65 -9.03
N VAL A 174 14.05 -1.20 -8.10
CA VAL A 174 12.68 -0.74 -8.35
C VAL A 174 12.68 0.62 -9.01
N ILE A 175 13.45 1.56 -8.46
CA ILE A 175 13.58 2.91 -9.03
C ILE A 175 14.03 2.77 -10.49
N GLN A 176 14.96 1.87 -10.78
CA GLN A 176 15.38 1.57 -12.16
C GLN A 176 14.26 0.97 -13.01
N GLN A 177 13.44 0.07 -12.47
CA GLN A 177 12.30 -0.51 -13.20
C GLN A 177 11.22 0.54 -13.52
N PHE A 178 10.88 1.40 -12.57
CA PHE A 178 9.93 2.51 -12.79
C PHE A 178 10.50 3.56 -13.74
N SER A 179 11.79 3.89 -13.62
CA SER A 179 12.48 4.79 -14.56
C SER A 179 12.43 4.26 -16.00
N LYS A 180 12.61 2.95 -16.21
CA LYS A 180 12.46 2.30 -17.53
C LYS A 180 11.02 2.38 -18.09
N LEU A 181 10.02 2.52 -17.22
CA LEU A 181 8.62 2.71 -17.61
C LEU A 181 8.25 4.19 -17.83
N GLY A 182 9.17 5.13 -17.62
CA GLY A 182 8.89 6.57 -17.67
C GLY A 182 8.38 7.17 -16.35
N GLY A 183 8.46 6.42 -15.25
CA GLY A 183 8.28 6.95 -13.89
C GLY A 183 9.42 7.90 -13.52
N ALA A 184 9.13 8.98 -12.79
CA ALA A 184 10.17 9.87 -12.29
C ALA A 184 10.89 9.20 -11.11
N ASP A 185 12.19 9.41 -11.04
CA ASP A 185 13.01 9.04 -9.88
C ASP A 185 12.57 9.91 -8.69
N PRO A 186 12.27 9.33 -7.50
CA PRO A 186 11.90 10.10 -6.31
C PRO A 186 12.97 11.11 -5.85
N SER A 187 14.17 11.07 -6.43
CA SER A 187 15.25 12.05 -6.21
C SER A 187 15.21 13.30 -7.11
N ARG A 188 14.17 13.51 -7.95
CA ARG A 188 14.04 14.67 -8.84
C ARG A 188 12.81 15.55 -8.61
#